data_AF-A0A0U1CUB7-F1
#
_entry.id   AF-A0A0U1CUB7-F1
#
_cell.length_a   1.000
_cell.length_b   1.000
_cell.length_c   1.000
_cell.angle_alpha   90.00
_cell.angle_beta   90.00
_cell.angle_gamma   90.00
#
_symmetry.space_group_name_H-M   'P 1'
#
loop_
_entity.id
_entity.type
_entity.pdbx_description
1 polymer ?
#
loop_
_entity_poly.entity_id
_entity_poly.type
_entity_poly.pdbx_seq_one_letter_code
_entity_poly.pdbx_strand_id
1 'polypeptide(L)' 'MKTATSPLTGDSLRLEPVTITAEEATQLRHYASRGAWKMPVSQLERDLYAAKGMEPPA' A
#
# COMPACT_ATOMS: atom_id res chain seq x y z
N MET A 1 42.37 8.68 -5.44
CA MET A 1 41.19 7.85 -5.15
C MET A 1 40.00 8.50 -5.84
N LYS A 2 39.40 7.86 -6.85
CA LYS A 2 38.23 8.40 -7.56
C LYS A 2 36.99 8.02 -6.75
N THR A 3 36.30 9.01 -6.20
CA THR A 3 34.98 8.81 -5.58
C THR A 3 34.02 8.35 -6.67
N ALA A 4 33.56 7.11 -6.58
CA ALA A 4 32.54 6.58 -7.46
C ALA A 4 31.23 7.32 -7.18
N THR A 5 30.88 8.28 -8.04
CA THR A 5 29.53 8.83 -8.11
C THR A 5 28.64 7.73 -8.71
N SER A 6 28.00 6.93 -7.86
CA SER A 6 26.95 6.01 -8.29
C SER A 6 25.66 6.82 -8.43
N PRO A 7 25.02 6.91 -9.61
CA PRO A 7 23.82 7.70 -9.76
C PRO A 7 22.67 6.97 -9.07
N LEU A 8 22.20 7.47 -7.93
CA LEU A 8 20.88 7.12 -7.45
C LEU A 8 19.86 7.81 -8.38
N THR A 9 19.14 6.97 -9.13
CA THR A 9 17.69 7.08 -9.34
C THR A 9 17.18 8.43 -9.89
N GLY A 10 17.13 8.54 -11.22
CA GLY A 10 16.69 9.73 -11.96
C GLY A 10 15.19 10.03 -11.96
N ASP A 11 14.35 9.17 -11.37
CA ASP A 11 12.95 9.50 -11.13
C ASP A 11 12.80 9.81 -9.65
N SER A 12 12.80 11.10 -9.32
CA SER A 12 12.24 11.54 -8.04
C SER A 12 10.81 11.02 -7.97
N LEU A 13 10.59 9.93 -7.23
CA LEU A 13 9.25 9.38 -6.99
C LEU A 13 8.42 10.50 -6.37
N ARG A 14 7.60 11.16 -7.18
CA ARG A 14 6.58 12.07 -6.69
C ARG A 14 5.52 11.20 -6.05
N LEU A 15 5.63 11.04 -4.74
CA LEU A 15 4.64 10.33 -3.94
C LEU A 15 3.45 11.28 -3.76
N GLU A 16 2.57 11.29 -4.75
CA GLU A 16 1.27 11.97 -4.64
C GLU A 16 0.32 11.09 -3.80
N PRO A 17 -0.53 11.68 -2.96
CA PRO A 17 -1.57 10.94 -2.26
C PRO A 17 -2.52 10.29 -3.27
N VAL A 18 -2.68 8.96 -3.21
CA VAL A 18 -3.66 8.23 -4.01
C VAL A 18 -4.85 7.88 -3.13
N THR A 19 -6.04 8.30 -3.54
CA THR A 19 -7.29 7.84 -2.94
C THR A 19 -7.63 6.48 -3.54
N ILE A 20 -7.70 5.45 -2.69
CA ILE A 20 -8.10 4.10 -3.09
C ILE A 20 -9.44 3.73 -2.43
N THR A 21 -10.20 2.88 -3.09
CA THR A 21 -11.43 2.28 -2.58
C THR A 21 -11.15 1.15 -1.59
N ALA A 22 -12.19 0.72 -0.85
CA ALA A 22 -12.08 -0.42 0.05
C ALA A 22 -11.61 -1.69 -0.69
N GLU A 23 -12.17 -1.98 -1.87
CA GLU A 23 -11.82 -3.19 -2.63
C GLU A 23 -10.38 -3.16 -3.14
N GLU A 24 -9.90 -1.99 -3.56
CA GLU A 24 -8.50 -1.79 -3.98
C GLU A 24 -7.54 -1.97 -2.80
N ALA A 25 -7.87 -1.44 -1.63
CA ALA A 25 -7.09 -1.66 -0.41
C ALA A 25 -7.04 -3.16 -0.05
N THR A 26 -8.16 -3.88 -0.18
CA THR A 26 -8.23 -5.33 0.04
C THR A 26 -7.35 -6.09 -0.94
N GLN A 27 -7.37 -5.72 -2.22
CA GLN A 27 -6.58 -6.35 -3.27
C GLN A 27 -5.08 -6.13 -3.04
N LEU A 28 -4.68 -4.91 -2.66
CA LEU A 28 -3.30 -4.59 -2.29
C LEU A 28 -2.85 -5.42 -1.09
N ARG A 29 -3.68 -5.52 -0.05
CA ARG A 29 -3.43 -6.36 1.11
C ARG A 29 -3.27 -7.83 0.71
N HIS A 30 -4.17 -8.36 -0.13
CA HIS A 30 -4.08 -9.73 -0.62
C HIS A 30 -2.83 -9.98 -1.44
N TYR A 31 -2.45 -9.04 -2.31
CA TYR A 31 -1.23 -9.14 -3.11
C TYR A 31 0.02 -9.12 -2.22
N ALA A 32 0.07 -8.22 -1.23
CA ALA A 32 1.15 -8.14 -0.25
C ALA A 32 1.19 -9.38 0.67
N SER A 33 0.02 -9.92 1.05
CA SER A 33 -0.11 -11.11 1.89
C SER A 33 0.09 -12.44 1.15
N ARG A 34 0.38 -12.43 -0.15
CA ARG A 34 0.88 -13.64 -0.86
C ARG A 34 2.31 -13.98 -0.45
N GLY A 35 3.03 -13.05 0.19
CA GLY A 35 4.19 -13.38 1.02
C GLY A 35 3.77 -14.04 2.34
N ALA A 36 4.68 -14.66 3.08
CA ALA A 36 4.39 -15.41 4.31
C ALA A 36 3.79 -14.59 5.48
N TRP A 37 3.45 -13.31 5.27
CA TRP A 37 2.99 -12.40 6.31
C TRP A 37 1.52 -12.06 6.15
N LYS A 38 0.72 -12.45 7.13
CA LYS A 38 -0.64 -11.91 7.31
C LYS A 38 -0.53 -10.41 7.61
N MET A 39 -1.00 -9.59 6.69
CA MET A 39 -1.05 -8.14 6.87
C MET A 39 -2.29 -7.75 7.67
N PRO A 40 -2.15 -6.98 8.76
CA PRO A 40 -3.30 -6.48 9.51
C PRO A 40 -4.09 -5.46 8.68
N VAL A 41 -5.41 -5.44 8.86
CA VAL A 41 -6.29 -4.43 8.24
C VAL A 41 -6.00 -3.07 8.87
N SER A 42 -5.64 -2.09 8.03
CA SER A 42 -5.34 -0.73 8.49
C SER A 42 -6.61 0.01 8.95
N GLN A 43 -6.46 1.08 9.75
CA GLN A 43 -7.61 1.90 10.17
C GLN A 43 -8.34 2.52 8.97
N LEU A 44 -7.58 3.04 7.99
CA LEU A 44 -8.14 3.58 6.74
C LEU A 44 -9.01 2.54 6.02
N GLU A 45 -8.53 1.30 5.93
CA GLU A 45 -9.25 0.22 5.27
C GLU A 45 -10.54 -0.13 6.01
N ARG A 46 -10.53 -0.14 7.36
CA ARG A 46 -11.75 -0.29 8.17
C ARG A 46 -12.77 0.82 7.92
N ASP A 47 -12.30 2.06 7.84
CA ASP A 47 -13.17 3.22 7.59
C ASP A 47 -13.80 3.14 6.20
N LEU A 48 -13.05 2.67 5.19
CA LEU A 48 -13.55 2.43 3.84
C LEU A 48 -14.58 1.29 3.80
N TYR A 49 -14.37 0.21 4.55
CA TYR A 49 -15.37 -0.85 4.72
C TYR A 49 -16.65 -0.33 5.38
N ALA A 50 -16.53 0.44 6.45
CA ALA A 50 -17.65 1.04 7.16
C ALA A 50 -18.45 2.00 6.26
N ALA A 51 -17.76 2.84 5.48
CA ALA A 51 -18.40 3.75 4.52
C ALA A 51 -19.21 3.03 3.45
N LYS A 52 -18.86 1.78 3.14
CA LYS A 52 -19.56 0.92 2.17
C LYS A 52 -20.57 -0.03 2.80
N GLY A 53 -20.74 -0.01 4.12
CA GLY A 53 -21.61 -0.95 4.83
C GLY A 53 -21.16 -2.41 4.72
N MET A 54 -19.85 -2.63 4.58
CA MET A 54 -19.23 -3.96 4.47
C MET A 54 -18.38 -4.27 5.71
N GLU A 55 -18.12 -5.55 5.98
CA GLU A 55 -17.21 -5.97 7.04
C GLU A 55 -15.77 -6.19 6.52
N PRO A 56 -14.74 -5.77 7.27
CA PRO A 56 -13.36 -6.06 6.91
C PRO A 56 -13.03 -7.55 7.09
N PRO A 57 -12.19 -8.13 6.22
CA PRO A 57 -11.76 -9.52 6.30
C PRO A 57 -10.87 -9.79 7.54
N ALA A 58 -11.06 -10.96 8.15
CA ALA A 58 -10.31 -11.43 9.32
C ALA A 58 -8.86 -11.87 9.03
#